data_AF-A0A5S6QR73-F1
#
_entry.id   AF-A0A5S6QR73-F1
#
_cell.length_a   1.000
_cell.length_b   1.000
_cell.length_c   1.000
_cell.angle_alpha   90.00
_cell.angle_beta   90.00
_cell.angle_gamma   90.00
#
_symmetry.space_group_name_H-M   'P 1'
#
loop_
_entity.id
_entity.type
_entity.pdbx_description
1 polymer ?
#
loop_
_entity_poly.entity_id
_entity_poly.type
_entity_poly.pdbx_seq_one_letter_code
_entity_poly.pdbx_strand_id
1 'polypeptide(L)'
;MGAVPVGDVPKKMPEITGSAYGNVVSRDRSSDEDGSAVHLQLEPCVQHMQVLPHRFQVQLLSGTWHSERMPMVVCSALRRGLAGWGSFTALSRAAARQWTCATPWGGRFPYSATTSANVDPVEESESPKSGDVWDERQKVLKTTAKPATPATVMLFPGQGTQHVGMGQAACELPVVKEMFETASGVLGYDLLALCRDGPISKLNLTRYSQPAIFVCSLAAVEKLNAESPEAISTCAAAAGYSVGEYAALVFSGALSFKSAVHLVKIRASLMQTACEIAPSGMLTMRVKAGADLEAAMEAARIWAQKHGVAEPVCQVASSLYSQCKVIGGHDKALRFLADNGGDFGLIPVKRVEVSGAFHTPLMDSASKGLRRALQMVKFSKPSVKVYSNVLARPYMSALEIPDSLAVQVSKEVKWEQILHAIYDRPKDEEVFPVTYETGPGDHLGKMLKRVNAKAFSSYRLVEP
;
A
#
# COMPACT_ATOMS: atom_id res chain seq x y z
N MET A 1 -3.43 51.66 -43.36
CA MET A 1 -4.74 52.35 -43.28
C MET A 1 -5.73 51.33 -42.71
N GLY A 2 -6.46 51.51 -41.62
CA GLY A 2 -6.68 52.65 -40.73
C GLY A 2 -6.95 52.16 -39.29
N ALA A 3 -7.07 53.13 -38.40
CA ALA A 3 -6.85 53.04 -36.96
C ALA A 3 -8.11 52.77 -36.11
N VAL A 4 -7.80 52.38 -34.87
CA VAL A 4 -8.48 52.38 -33.54
C VAL A 4 -9.68 53.34 -33.35
N PRO A 5 -10.55 53.08 -32.34
CA PRO A 5 -10.49 53.97 -31.18
C PRO A 5 -10.53 53.28 -29.79
N VAL A 6 -9.88 53.97 -28.86
CA VAL A 6 -9.78 53.78 -27.40
C VAL A 6 -10.93 54.53 -26.72
N GLY A 7 -11.36 54.05 -25.54
CA GLY A 7 -12.12 54.80 -24.53
C GLY A 7 -12.74 53.84 -23.51
N ASP A 8 -12.88 54.10 -22.22
CA ASP A 8 -12.42 55.17 -21.33
C ASP A 8 -12.61 54.66 -19.89
N VAL A 9 -11.79 55.16 -18.96
CA VAL A 9 -11.84 54.88 -17.51
C VAL A 9 -12.71 55.91 -16.79
N PRO A 10 -13.38 55.57 -15.67
CA PRO A 10 -13.45 56.52 -14.56
C PRO A 10 -13.07 55.94 -13.17
N LYS A 11 -12.00 56.54 -12.66
CA LYS A 11 -11.64 57.02 -11.30
C LYS A 11 -12.50 56.67 -10.05
N LYS A 12 -11.72 56.33 -9.00
CA LYS A 12 -11.75 56.75 -7.56
C LYS A 12 -12.61 55.99 -6.51
N MET A 13 -11.90 55.19 -5.70
CA MET A 13 -11.76 55.13 -4.22
C MET A 13 -12.71 55.96 -3.31
N PRO A 14 -12.98 55.48 -2.08
CA PRO A 14 -12.06 55.83 -0.99
C PRO A 14 -11.72 54.70 0.03
N GLU A 15 -10.51 54.82 0.58
CA GLU A 15 -10.10 54.35 1.91
C GLU A 15 -10.94 55.03 3.00
N ILE A 16 -11.31 54.28 4.05
CA ILE A 16 -11.67 54.85 5.35
C ILE A 16 -10.90 54.13 6.45
N THR A 17 -10.05 54.91 7.09
CA THR A 17 -9.36 54.67 8.37
C THR A 17 -10.30 54.85 9.55
N GLY A 18 -10.14 54.01 10.58
CA GLY A 18 -10.23 54.36 12.01
C GLY A 18 -11.60 54.71 12.63
N SER A 19 -11.94 54.05 13.74
CA SER A 19 -12.18 54.69 15.05
C SER A 19 -13.01 53.79 15.97
N ALA A 20 -12.52 53.66 17.19
CA ALA A 20 -13.20 53.11 18.34
C ALA A 20 -14.32 54.06 18.84
N TYR A 21 -15.41 53.48 19.35
CA TYR A 21 -16.35 53.94 20.40
C TYR A 21 -17.18 52.69 20.74
N GLY A 22 -17.35 52.21 21.97
CA GLY A 22 -17.47 52.89 23.25
C GLY A 22 -18.95 52.95 23.64
N ASN A 23 -19.37 52.11 24.60
CA ASN A 23 -20.54 52.23 25.50
C ASN A 23 -20.41 51.07 26.51
N VAL A 24 -19.83 51.25 27.70
CA VAL A 24 -20.37 51.90 28.92
C VAL A 24 -21.70 51.29 29.37
N VAL A 25 -21.63 50.43 30.39
CA VAL A 25 -22.66 50.32 31.44
C VAL A 25 -21.97 50.21 32.80
N SER A 26 -22.17 51.28 33.58
CA SER A 26 -22.12 51.49 35.03
C SER A 26 -21.11 50.75 35.93
N ARG A 27 -20.29 51.57 36.59
CA ARG A 27 -19.67 51.35 37.90
C ARG A 27 -20.73 51.20 38.98
N ASP A 28 -20.46 50.34 39.96
CA ASP A 28 -20.67 50.69 41.36
C ASP A 28 -19.41 50.32 42.16
N ARG A 29 -19.00 51.24 43.04
CA ARG A 29 -17.91 51.11 44.01
C ARG A 29 -18.55 51.05 45.39
N SER A 30 -18.20 50.06 46.19
CA SER A 30 -18.13 50.21 47.65
C SER A 30 -16.97 49.37 48.18
N SER A 31 -16.19 50.02 49.03
CA SER A 31 -15.09 49.50 49.83
C SER A 31 -15.56 48.45 50.84
N ASP A 32 -14.68 47.52 51.22
CA ASP A 32 -14.13 47.45 52.57
C ASP A 32 -13.16 46.26 52.69
N GLU A 33 -12.12 46.46 53.50
CA GLU A 33 -11.09 45.50 53.87
C GLU A 33 -11.67 44.38 54.76
N ASP A 34 -11.26 43.12 54.57
CA ASP A 34 -10.73 42.30 55.66
C ASP A 34 -10.22 40.94 55.19
N GLY A 35 -9.06 40.55 55.70
CA GLY A 35 -8.43 39.27 55.41
C GLY A 35 -9.14 38.10 56.10
N SER A 36 -9.30 37.00 55.37
CA SER A 36 -9.41 35.67 55.98
C SER A 36 -9.03 34.58 54.97
N ALA A 37 -8.21 33.65 55.45
CA ALA A 37 -7.79 32.46 54.73
C ALA A 37 -8.99 31.56 54.42
N VAL A 38 -9.09 31.08 53.18
CA VAL A 38 -10.05 30.04 52.81
C VAL A 38 -9.29 28.81 52.32
N HIS A 39 -9.28 27.79 53.17
CA HIS A 39 -9.05 26.41 52.81
C HIS A 39 -10.14 25.95 51.82
N LEU A 40 -9.74 25.50 50.63
CA LEU A 40 -10.63 24.75 49.74
C LEU A 40 -10.36 23.26 49.91
N GLN A 41 -11.28 22.60 50.63
CA GLN A 41 -11.52 21.17 50.52
C GLN A 41 -12.09 20.87 49.13
N LEU A 42 -11.50 19.89 48.43
CA LEU A 42 -12.09 19.28 47.26
C LEU A 42 -12.39 17.82 47.61
N GLU A 43 -13.67 17.45 47.64
CA GLU A 43 -14.10 16.07 47.65
C GLU A 43 -13.98 15.44 46.24
N PRO A 44 -13.79 14.11 46.14
CA PRO A 44 -13.31 13.47 44.92
C PRO A 44 -14.45 13.07 43.98
N CYS A 45 -14.35 13.46 42.71
CA CYS A 45 -15.09 12.86 41.62
C CYS A 45 -14.13 12.04 40.76
N VAL A 46 -14.20 10.72 40.89
CA VAL A 46 -13.39 9.75 40.15
C VAL A 46 -14.05 9.51 38.79
N GLN A 47 -13.36 9.85 37.69
CA GLN A 47 -13.53 9.18 36.40
C GLN A 47 -12.17 8.95 35.72
N HIS A 48 -11.96 7.67 35.38
CA HIS A 48 -10.87 6.98 34.70
C HIS A 48 -9.76 7.76 33.98
N MET A 49 -8.53 7.47 34.42
CA MET A 49 -7.25 7.75 33.78
C MET A 49 -6.91 6.65 32.76
N GLN A 50 -6.79 7.00 31.48
CA GLN A 50 -6.15 6.16 30.46
C GLN A 50 -4.69 6.58 30.29
N VAL A 51 -3.82 5.59 30.37
CA VAL A 51 -2.36 5.69 30.18
C VAL A 51 -2.06 5.79 28.68
N LEU A 52 -1.40 6.87 28.26
CA LEU A 52 -0.78 7.01 26.94
C LEU A 52 0.73 6.79 27.06
N PRO A 53 1.38 5.94 26.24
CA PRO A 53 2.82 5.81 26.26
C PRO A 53 3.52 6.96 25.51
N HIS A 54 4.54 7.49 26.18
CA HIS A 54 5.32 8.69 25.90
C HIS A 54 6.10 8.72 24.57
N ARG A 55 6.12 9.90 23.94
CA ARG A 55 7.31 10.49 23.30
C ARG A 55 8.08 11.26 24.39
N PHE A 56 9.38 11.04 24.52
CA PHE A 56 10.27 11.95 25.25
C PHE A 56 11.03 12.82 24.24
N GLN A 57 10.86 14.14 24.36
CA GLN A 57 11.69 15.16 23.74
C GLN A 57 12.25 15.99 24.89
N VAL A 58 13.56 15.95 25.10
CA VAL A 58 14.25 16.76 26.11
C VAL A 58 14.69 18.06 25.45
N GLN A 59 14.22 19.17 25.99
CA GLN A 59 14.65 20.53 25.67
C GLN A 59 15.89 20.85 26.53
N LEU A 60 16.99 21.27 25.91
CA LEU A 60 18.10 21.95 26.59
C LEU A 60 18.29 23.32 25.96
N LEU A 61 18.25 24.34 26.80
CA LEU A 61 18.45 25.74 26.47
C LEU A 61 19.94 26.10 26.48
N SER A 62 20.31 26.94 25.50
CA SER A 62 21.42 27.90 25.46
C SER A 62 22.86 27.40 25.25
N GLY A 63 23.54 28.02 24.28
CA GLY A 63 25.00 28.03 24.14
C GLY A 63 25.51 27.78 22.71
N THR A 64 25.75 28.85 21.96
CA THR A 64 26.49 28.82 20.68
C THR A 64 27.99 28.58 20.89
N TRP A 65 28.59 27.59 20.21
CA TRP A 65 30.03 27.55 19.88
C TRP A 65 30.25 26.80 18.56
N HIS A 66 31.08 27.39 17.68
CA HIS A 66 31.69 26.74 16.50
C HIS A 66 32.97 26.00 16.91
N SER A 67 33.26 24.84 16.32
CA SER A 67 34.60 24.41 15.85
C SER A 67 34.63 22.91 15.46
N GLU A 68 35.54 22.60 14.54
CA GLU A 68 35.81 21.34 13.85
C GLU A 68 36.42 20.21 14.72
N ARG A 69 36.34 18.98 14.16
CA ARG A 69 37.13 17.74 14.40
C ARG A 69 36.59 16.69 15.38
N MET A 70 36.43 15.47 14.83
CA MET A 70 36.45 14.19 15.54
C MET A 70 37.78 13.99 16.31
N PRO A 71 37.80 13.19 17.39
CA PRO A 71 38.18 11.77 17.28
C PRO A 71 37.47 10.78 18.22
N MET A 72 37.60 9.48 17.89
CA MET A 72 37.19 8.31 18.67
C MET A 72 37.91 8.17 20.01
N VAL A 73 37.24 7.64 21.07
CA VAL A 73 37.81 6.71 22.07
C VAL A 73 36.70 5.86 22.72
N VAL A 74 37.00 4.57 22.88
CA VAL A 74 36.30 3.49 23.61
C VAL A 74 36.68 3.49 25.10
N CYS A 75 35.74 3.25 26.03
CA CYS A 75 35.91 2.53 27.32
C CYS A 75 34.57 2.48 28.08
N SER A 76 33.91 1.33 28.23
CA SER A 76 34.09 0.29 29.26
C SER A 76 33.60 0.67 30.67
N ALA A 77 32.46 0.08 31.08
CA ALA A 77 32.13 -0.23 32.47
C ALA A 77 30.88 -1.12 32.52
N LEU A 78 31.06 -2.44 32.63
CA LEU A 78 30.11 -3.36 33.28
C LEU A 78 30.80 -4.74 33.43
N ARG A 79 31.54 -4.89 34.54
CA ARG A 79 31.85 -6.18 35.17
C ARG A 79 31.32 -6.11 36.59
N ARG A 80 30.45 -7.05 36.97
CA ARG A 80 30.62 -7.97 38.13
C ARG A 80 29.31 -8.73 38.40
N GLY A 81 29.49 -10.04 38.70
CA GLY A 81 28.48 -10.97 39.19
C GLY A 81 28.17 -12.12 38.20
N LEU A 82 29.14 -12.95 37.79
CA LEU A 82 29.43 -14.29 38.37
C LEU A 82 28.18 -15.19 38.48
N ALA A 83 27.97 -16.12 37.55
CA ALA A 83 28.46 -17.53 37.54
C ALA A 83 27.64 -18.45 38.47
N GLY A 84 27.17 -19.64 38.09
CA GLY A 84 27.33 -20.46 36.88
C GLY A 84 26.54 -21.77 37.03
N TRP A 85 26.86 -22.76 36.18
CA TRP A 85 26.36 -24.16 36.10
C TRP A 85 24.98 -24.29 35.46
N GLY A 86 24.69 -25.20 34.53
CA GLY A 86 25.41 -26.34 33.94
C GLY A 86 24.37 -27.10 33.08
N SER A 87 24.81 -27.73 32.00
CA SER A 87 23.96 -28.45 31.04
C SER A 87 23.11 -29.55 31.67
N PHE A 88 21.85 -29.70 31.24
CA PHE A 88 21.14 -30.98 31.20
C PHE A 88 20.15 -31.05 30.03
N THR A 89 20.20 -32.18 29.35
CA THR A 89 19.36 -32.65 28.25
C THR A 89 17.98 -33.11 28.74
N ALA A 90 16.98 -32.97 27.86
CA ALA A 90 15.75 -33.77 27.69
C ALA A 90 14.98 -34.28 28.91
N LEU A 91 13.71 -33.88 29.06
CA LEU A 91 12.54 -34.78 29.14
C LEU A 91 11.22 -34.01 29.36
N SER A 92 10.26 -34.35 28.50
CA SER A 92 8.85 -34.64 28.83
C SER A 92 7.79 -33.55 29.05
N ARG A 93 6.64 -33.94 28.51
CA ARG A 93 5.31 -33.32 28.49
C ARG A 93 4.71 -33.17 29.90
N ALA A 94 3.67 -32.33 29.93
CA ALA A 94 2.54 -32.28 30.87
C ALA A 94 2.68 -31.31 32.05
N ALA A 95 2.01 -30.16 31.93
CA ALA A 95 1.04 -29.69 32.92
C ALA A 95 0.26 -28.50 32.33
N ALA A 96 -0.86 -28.80 31.66
CA ALA A 96 -1.91 -27.82 31.49
C ALA A 96 -2.48 -27.49 32.88
N ARG A 97 -2.29 -26.26 33.35
CA ARG A 97 -3.04 -25.71 34.48
C ARG A 97 -3.99 -24.66 33.94
N GLN A 98 -5.26 -25.06 33.87
CA GLN A 98 -6.41 -24.18 33.71
C GLN A 98 -6.38 -23.09 34.77
N TRP A 99 -6.54 -21.84 34.34
CA TRP A 99 -7.03 -20.76 35.17
C TRP A 99 -8.46 -20.47 34.73
N THR A 100 -9.42 -20.98 35.50
CA THR A 100 -10.82 -20.55 35.43
C THR A 100 -10.99 -19.36 36.36
N CYS A 101 -11.22 -18.17 35.81
CA CYS A 101 -11.74 -17.04 36.60
C CYS A 101 -13.26 -17.05 36.46
N ALA A 102 -13.95 -17.32 37.56
CA ALA A 102 -15.40 -17.22 37.68
C ALA A 102 -15.77 -15.75 37.93
N THR A 103 -16.67 -15.21 37.12
CA THR A 103 -17.43 -13.99 37.45
C THR A 103 -18.80 -14.40 37.97
N PRO A 104 -19.29 -13.81 39.09
CA PRO A 104 -20.69 -13.93 39.46
C PRO A 104 -21.52 -12.94 38.61
N TRP A 105 -22.84 -13.11 38.64
CA TRP A 105 -23.88 -12.37 37.89
C TRP A 105 -24.34 -13.07 36.60
N GLY A 106 -25.31 -13.96 36.81
CA GLY A 106 -26.14 -14.52 35.77
C GLY A 106 -27.15 -13.51 35.22
N GLY A 107 -27.29 -13.54 33.90
CA GLY A 107 -28.38 -12.89 33.17
C GLY A 107 -28.40 -13.48 31.76
N ARG A 108 -29.39 -14.32 31.46
CA ARG A 108 -29.63 -14.86 30.12
C ARG A 108 -30.35 -13.80 29.27
N PHE A 109 -29.78 -13.46 28.12
CA PHE A 109 -30.54 -13.02 26.94
C PHE A 109 -29.89 -13.60 25.67
N PRO A 110 -30.67 -14.09 24.69
CA PRO A 110 -30.13 -14.70 23.50
C PRO A 110 -29.81 -13.61 22.47
N TYR A 111 -28.54 -13.50 22.06
CA TYR A 111 -28.20 -12.78 20.84
C TYR A 111 -27.61 -13.78 19.85
N SER A 112 -28.32 -13.99 18.74
CA SER A 112 -27.87 -14.82 17.64
C SER A 112 -26.68 -14.13 16.96
N ALA A 113 -25.49 -14.68 17.15
CA ALA A 113 -24.32 -14.34 16.35
C ALA A 113 -24.36 -15.18 15.07
N THR A 114 -24.91 -14.64 13.99
CA THR A 114 -24.73 -15.22 12.66
C THR A 114 -23.44 -14.71 12.03
N THR A 115 -22.55 -15.68 11.81
CA THR A 115 -21.49 -15.79 10.80
C THR A 115 -20.30 -14.84 10.89
N SER A 116 -19.26 -15.30 11.61
CA SER A 116 -17.88 -15.07 11.19
C SER A 116 -17.65 -15.75 9.84
N ALA A 117 -17.08 -15.05 8.88
CA ALA A 117 -16.49 -15.67 7.71
C ALA A 117 -15.41 -16.65 8.19
N ASN A 118 -15.68 -17.95 8.12
CA ASN A 118 -14.66 -18.98 8.32
C ASN A 118 -13.63 -18.80 7.21
N VAL A 119 -12.45 -18.35 7.58
CA VAL A 119 -11.26 -18.45 6.73
C VAL A 119 -10.79 -19.89 6.92
N ASP A 120 -10.95 -20.71 5.89
CA ASP A 120 -10.45 -22.08 5.92
C ASP A 120 -8.95 -22.04 6.25
N PRO A 121 -8.46 -22.87 7.20
CA PRO A 121 -7.04 -22.97 7.48
C PRO A 121 -6.29 -23.31 6.19
N VAL A 122 -5.13 -22.69 5.98
CA VAL A 122 -4.18 -23.18 4.97
C VAL A 122 -3.70 -24.53 5.48
N GLU A 123 -4.27 -25.63 4.97
CA GLU A 123 -3.69 -26.95 5.19
C GLU A 123 -2.32 -26.98 4.50
N GLU A 124 -1.26 -26.85 5.30
CA GLU A 124 0.05 -27.37 4.93
C GLU A 124 -0.09 -28.88 4.80
N SER A 125 -0.35 -29.34 3.58
CA SER A 125 -0.06 -30.71 3.19
C SER A 125 1.41 -30.98 3.50
N GLU A 126 1.67 -32.13 4.11
CA GLU A 126 2.99 -32.73 4.37
C GLU A 126 4.06 -32.27 3.37
N SER A 127 5.25 -31.99 3.90
CA SER A 127 6.51 -31.66 3.19
C SER A 127 6.41 -31.88 1.66
N PRO A 128 6.55 -30.83 0.83
CA PRO A 128 6.32 -30.94 -0.60
C PRO A 128 7.18 -32.08 -1.13
N LYS A 129 6.54 -33.09 -1.72
CA LYS A 129 7.23 -33.97 -2.65
C LYS A 129 7.90 -33.02 -3.65
N SER A 130 9.23 -33.06 -3.70
CA SER A 130 10.06 -32.28 -4.61
C SER A 130 9.38 -32.15 -5.97
N GLY A 131 8.93 -30.93 -6.33
CA GLY A 131 8.13 -30.74 -7.54
C GLY A 131 7.54 -29.35 -7.79
N ASP A 132 7.57 -28.39 -6.87
CA ASP A 132 7.16 -27.02 -7.22
C ASP A 132 8.27 -26.39 -8.09
N VAL A 133 8.00 -26.19 -9.39
CA VAL A 133 8.96 -25.66 -10.37
C VAL A 133 9.58 -24.32 -9.90
N TRP A 134 8.82 -23.56 -9.10
CA TRP A 134 9.30 -22.32 -8.50
C TRP A 134 10.34 -22.53 -7.38
N ASP A 135 10.31 -23.66 -6.66
CA ASP A 135 11.31 -24.00 -5.64
C ASP A 135 12.68 -24.35 -6.25
N GLU A 136 12.70 -24.93 -7.45
CA GLU A 136 13.96 -25.16 -8.17
C GLU A 136 14.54 -23.87 -8.74
N ARG A 137 13.69 -22.96 -9.24
CA ARG A 137 14.09 -21.65 -9.74
C ARG A 137 14.77 -20.78 -8.66
N GLN A 138 14.37 -20.95 -7.39
CA GLN A 138 15.05 -20.29 -6.27
C GLN A 138 16.52 -20.65 -6.12
N LYS A 139 16.95 -21.79 -6.66
CA LYS A 139 18.37 -22.18 -6.66
C LYS A 139 19.16 -21.35 -7.68
N VAL A 140 18.56 -21.01 -8.83
CA VAL A 140 19.19 -20.25 -9.93
C VAL A 140 19.37 -18.76 -9.59
N LEU A 141 18.38 -18.14 -8.95
CA LEU A 141 18.47 -16.72 -8.53
C LEU A 141 19.49 -16.50 -7.39
N LYS A 142 19.85 -17.54 -6.64
CA LYS A 142 20.82 -17.46 -5.53
C LYS A 142 22.29 -17.55 -5.96
N THR A 143 22.56 -17.91 -7.22
CA THR A 143 23.92 -18.25 -7.69
C THR A 143 24.72 -17.11 -8.32
N THR A 144 24.17 -15.90 -8.52
CA THR A 144 24.90 -14.80 -9.18
C THR A 144 25.31 -13.72 -8.18
N ALA A 145 26.58 -13.74 -7.75
CA ALA A 145 27.15 -12.82 -6.75
C ALA A 145 27.30 -11.36 -7.24
N LYS A 146 27.02 -11.06 -8.52
CA LYS A 146 26.96 -9.71 -9.09
C LYS A 146 26.05 -9.74 -10.33
N PRO A 147 25.03 -8.86 -10.45
CA PRO A 147 24.25 -8.76 -11.68
C PRO A 147 25.18 -8.39 -12.83
N ALA A 148 25.11 -9.12 -13.95
CA ALA A 148 25.83 -8.74 -15.16
C ALA A 148 25.29 -7.41 -15.70
N THR A 149 26.10 -6.70 -16.47
CA THR A 149 25.73 -5.44 -17.11
C THR A 149 25.30 -5.68 -18.57
N PRO A 150 24.15 -5.14 -19.02
CA PRO A 150 23.18 -4.37 -18.24
C PRO A 150 22.33 -5.27 -17.35
N ALA A 151 22.06 -4.83 -16.12
CA ALA A 151 21.13 -5.51 -15.22
C ALA A 151 19.69 -5.42 -15.74
N THR A 152 18.79 -6.26 -15.24
CA THR A 152 17.37 -6.18 -15.58
C THR A 152 16.50 -5.74 -14.41
N VAL A 153 15.34 -5.16 -14.75
CA VAL A 153 14.25 -4.81 -13.84
C VAL A 153 12.99 -5.52 -14.28
N MET A 154 12.31 -6.20 -13.36
CA MET A 154 11.04 -6.88 -13.62
C MET A 154 9.87 -6.07 -13.04
N LEU A 155 8.93 -5.68 -13.90
CA LEU A 155 7.71 -4.97 -13.52
C LEU A 155 6.49 -5.89 -13.70
N PHE A 156 5.67 -6.00 -12.66
CA PHE A 156 4.49 -6.88 -12.65
C PHE A 156 3.20 -6.05 -12.65
N PRO A 157 2.32 -6.19 -13.66
CA PRO A 157 1.12 -5.38 -13.78
C PRO A 157 0.09 -5.68 -12.67
N GLY A 158 -0.87 -4.77 -12.54
CA GLY A 158 -1.98 -4.88 -11.58
C GLY A 158 -3.34 -4.95 -12.25
N GLN A 159 -4.40 -4.81 -11.45
CA GLN A 159 -5.78 -4.83 -11.94
C GLN A 159 -6.04 -3.73 -12.97
N GLY A 160 -6.78 -4.07 -14.03
CA GLY A 160 -7.06 -3.20 -15.17
C GLY A 160 -6.34 -3.61 -16.46
N THR A 161 -5.40 -4.56 -16.39
CA THR A 161 -4.68 -5.05 -17.57
C THR A 161 -5.20 -6.38 -18.13
N GLN A 162 -6.11 -7.04 -17.41
CA GLN A 162 -6.72 -8.29 -17.85
C GLN A 162 -7.52 -8.13 -19.14
N HIS A 163 -7.43 -9.12 -20.02
CA HIS A 163 -8.19 -9.21 -21.26
C HIS A 163 -8.44 -10.67 -21.63
N VAL A 164 -9.48 -10.95 -22.40
CA VAL A 164 -9.76 -12.30 -22.91
C VAL A 164 -8.68 -12.69 -23.92
N GLY A 165 -8.17 -13.91 -23.81
CA GLY A 165 -7.06 -14.45 -24.61
C GLY A 165 -5.71 -14.44 -23.88
N MET A 166 -5.59 -13.77 -22.73
CA MET A 166 -4.32 -13.71 -21.99
C MET A 166 -3.90 -15.08 -21.45
N GLY A 167 -2.59 -15.36 -21.40
CA GLY A 167 -2.07 -16.62 -20.87
C GLY A 167 -2.08 -17.79 -21.86
N GLN A 168 -2.69 -17.62 -23.03
CA GLN A 168 -2.79 -18.68 -24.04
C GLN A 168 -1.42 -19.00 -24.66
N ALA A 169 -0.61 -17.99 -24.97
CA ALA A 169 0.67 -18.18 -25.65
C ALA A 169 1.69 -18.90 -24.77
N ALA A 170 1.73 -18.58 -23.47
CA ALA A 170 2.66 -19.20 -22.53
C ALA A 170 2.27 -20.64 -22.17
N CYS A 171 1.01 -21.06 -22.40
CA CYS A 171 0.59 -22.44 -22.19
C CYS A 171 1.25 -23.45 -23.12
N GLU A 172 2.03 -23.04 -24.11
CA GLU A 172 2.90 -23.96 -24.87
C GLU A 172 3.96 -24.62 -23.97
N LEU A 173 4.34 -23.97 -22.86
CA LEU A 173 5.30 -24.47 -21.89
C LEU A 173 4.63 -25.39 -20.86
N PRO A 174 5.13 -26.62 -20.62
CA PRO A 174 4.57 -27.54 -19.64
C PRO A 174 4.46 -26.96 -18.23
N VAL A 175 5.47 -26.20 -17.79
CA VAL A 175 5.48 -25.52 -16.48
C VAL A 175 4.31 -24.55 -16.33
N VAL A 176 3.94 -23.84 -17.39
CA VAL A 176 2.84 -22.87 -17.34
C VAL A 176 1.50 -23.60 -17.23
N LYS A 177 1.32 -24.73 -17.91
CA LYS A 177 0.11 -25.57 -17.75
C LYS A 177 -0.06 -26.03 -16.31
N GLU A 178 1.01 -26.55 -15.70
CA GLU A 178 1.00 -26.99 -14.30
C GLU A 178 0.69 -25.84 -13.32
N MET A 179 1.20 -24.63 -13.60
CA MET A 179 0.85 -23.44 -12.81
C MET A 179 -0.64 -23.12 -12.88
N PHE A 180 -1.25 -23.18 -14.08
CA PHE A 180 -2.69 -22.95 -14.23
C PHE A 180 -3.52 -24.05 -13.58
N GLU A 181 -3.10 -25.31 -13.66
CA GLU A 181 -3.75 -26.44 -12.98
C GLU A 181 -3.69 -26.28 -11.46
N THR A 182 -2.51 -25.99 -10.92
CA THR A 182 -2.30 -25.72 -9.49
C THR A 182 -3.16 -24.55 -9.02
N ALA A 183 -3.16 -23.45 -9.78
CA ALA A 183 -3.97 -22.28 -9.46
C ALA A 183 -5.47 -22.61 -9.49
N SER A 184 -5.93 -23.34 -10.51
CA SER A 184 -7.33 -23.74 -10.65
C SER A 184 -7.78 -24.64 -9.50
N GLY A 185 -6.93 -25.57 -9.06
CA GLY A 185 -7.17 -26.40 -7.87
C GLY A 185 -7.36 -25.58 -6.60
N VAL A 186 -6.52 -24.56 -6.38
CA VAL A 186 -6.64 -23.64 -5.23
C VAL A 186 -7.89 -22.75 -5.33
N LEU A 187 -8.17 -22.26 -6.54
CA LEU A 187 -9.26 -21.32 -6.79
C LEU A 187 -10.64 -21.99 -6.78
N GLY A 188 -10.71 -23.27 -7.15
CA GLY A 188 -11.93 -24.06 -7.27
C GLY A 188 -12.68 -23.83 -8.59
N TYR A 189 -12.01 -23.28 -9.60
CA TYR A 189 -12.55 -23.08 -10.95
C TYR A 189 -11.42 -23.08 -11.98
N ASP A 190 -11.73 -23.36 -13.24
CA ASP A 190 -10.76 -23.32 -14.34
C ASP A 190 -10.37 -21.87 -14.65
N LEU A 191 -9.18 -21.47 -14.18
CA LEU A 191 -8.65 -20.14 -14.39
C LEU A 191 -8.25 -19.93 -15.85
N LEU A 192 -7.65 -20.95 -16.47
CA LEU A 192 -7.15 -20.85 -17.85
C LEU A 192 -8.30 -20.66 -18.84
N ALA A 193 -9.37 -21.44 -18.70
CA ALA A 193 -10.57 -21.27 -19.54
C ALA A 193 -11.16 -19.86 -19.38
N LEU A 194 -11.18 -19.32 -18.15
CA LEU A 194 -11.66 -17.94 -17.93
C LEU A 194 -10.76 -16.90 -18.59
N CYS A 195 -9.44 -17.05 -18.52
CA CYS A 195 -8.50 -16.14 -19.18
C CYS A 195 -8.60 -16.23 -20.71
N ARG A 196 -8.69 -17.45 -21.26
CA ARG A 196 -8.73 -17.70 -22.71
C ARG A 196 -10.06 -17.32 -23.34
N ASP A 197 -11.17 -17.74 -22.74
CA ASP A 197 -12.50 -17.70 -23.37
C ASP A 197 -13.42 -16.63 -22.75
N GLY A 198 -13.10 -16.14 -21.55
CA GLY A 198 -13.93 -15.18 -20.82
C GLY A 198 -15.19 -15.81 -20.20
N PRO A 199 -16.33 -15.08 -20.15
CA PRO A 199 -16.57 -13.76 -20.73
C PRO A 199 -15.81 -12.65 -19.99
N ILE A 200 -15.50 -11.56 -20.71
CA ILE A 200 -14.79 -10.40 -20.15
C ILE A 200 -15.50 -9.79 -18.93
N SER A 201 -16.83 -9.83 -18.90
CA SER A 201 -17.64 -9.35 -17.77
C SER A 201 -17.35 -10.11 -16.47
N LYS A 202 -17.12 -11.43 -16.56
CA LYS A 202 -16.72 -12.25 -15.41
C LYS A 202 -15.26 -12.01 -15.06
N LEU A 203 -14.37 -11.99 -16.06
CA LEU A 203 -12.94 -11.75 -15.87
C LEU A 203 -12.65 -10.39 -15.22
N ASN A 204 -13.47 -9.37 -15.46
CA ASN A 204 -13.33 -8.03 -14.87
C ASN A 204 -13.75 -7.95 -13.39
N LEU A 205 -14.42 -8.94 -12.83
CA LEU A 205 -14.74 -8.92 -11.39
C LEU A 205 -13.46 -9.15 -10.60
N THR A 206 -13.25 -8.35 -9.56
CA THR A 206 -12.02 -8.32 -8.75
C THR A 206 -11.56 -9.71 -8.29
N ARG A 207 -12.50 -10.55 -7.86
CA ARG A 207 -12.25 -11.94 -7.40
C ARG A 207 -11.65 -12.87 -8.46
N TYR A 208 -11.81 -12.54 -9.75
CA TYR A 208 -11.27 -13.30 -10.88
C TYR A 208 -10.08 -12.58 -11.52
N SER A 209 -10.17 -11.26 -11.71
CA SER A 209 -9.11 -10.49 -12.37
C SER A 209 -7.78 -10.58 -11.63
N GLN A 210 -7.79 -10.52 -10.29
CA GLN A 210 -6.57 -10.53 -9.49
C GLN A 210 -5.78 -11.85 -9.59
N PRO A 211 -6.38 -13.03 -9.34
CA PRO A 211 -5.72 -14.31 -9.60
C PRO A 211 -5.26 -14.46 -11.05
N ALA A 212 -6.09 -14.03 -12.00
CA ALA A 212 -5.80 -14.15 -13.42
C ALA A 212 -4.54 -13.35 -13.82
N ILE A 213 -4.46 -12.07 -13.45
CA ILE A 213 -3.27 -11.24 -13.69
C ILE A 213 -2.05 -11.82 -12.97
N PHE A 214 -2.21 -12.27 -11.72
CA PHE A 214 -1.11 -12.84 -10.95
C PHE A 214 -0.48 -14.08 -11.63
N VAL A 215 -1.30 -15.05 -12.03
CA VAL A 215 -0.81 -16.28 -12.68
C VAL A 215 -0.25 -15.96 -14.07
N CYS A 216 -0.95 -15.14 -14.86
CA CYS A 216 -0.47 -14.73 -16.18
C CYS A 216 0.85 -13.95 -16.10
N SER A 217 1.07 -13.13 -15.08
CA SER A 217 2.35 -12.41 -14.90
C SER A 217 3.50 -13.37 -14.64
N LEU A 218 3.29 -14.41 -13.83
CA LEU A 218 4.30 -15.45 -13.60
C LEU A 218 4.49 -16.37 -14.81
N ALA A 219 3.43 -16.62 -15.60
CA ALA A 219 3.54 -17.34 -16.87
C ALA A 219 4.41 -16.58 -17.89
N ALA A 220 4.26 -15.25 -17.99
CA ALA A 220 5.14 -14.41 -18.79
C ALA A 220 6.61 -14.50 -18.33
N VAL A 221 6.84 -14.63 -17.02
CA VAL A 221 8.18 -14.84 -16.47
C VAL A 221 8.78 -16.20 -16.85
N GLU A 222 7.97 -17.25 -16.97
CA GLU A 222 8.41 -18.56 -17.49
C GLU A 222 8.72 -18.50 -18.99
N LYS A 223 7.87 -17.82 -19.76
CA LYS A 223 8.14 -17.55 -21.19
C LYS A 223 9.44 -16.79 -21.40
N LEU A 224 9.65 -15.69 -20.67
CA LEU A 224 10.90 -14.93 -20.71
C LEU A 224 12.10 -15.79 -20.32
N ASN A 225 11.94 -16.67 -19.34
CA ASN A 225 13.02 -17.57 -18.93
C ASN A 225 13.38 -18.58 -20.02
N ALA A 226 12.41 -19.08 -20.78
CA ALA A 226 12.66 -19.99 -21.90
C ALA A 226 13.33 -19.28 -23.09
N GLU A 227 12.95 -18.03 -23.36
CA GLU A 227 13.45 -17.24 -24.49
C GLU A 227 14.77 -16.51 -24.19
N SER A 228 14.98 -16.07 -22.95
CA SER A 228 16.13 -15.25 -22.52
C SER A 228 16.45 -15.47 -21.03
N PRO A 229 17.02 -16.63 -20.64
CA PRO A 229 17.38 -16.95 -19.25
C PRO A 229 18.29 -15.89 -18.59
N GLU A 230 19.12 -15.20 -19.37
CA GLU A 230 19.97 -14.10 -18.91
C GLU A 230 19.16 -12.92 -18.38
N ALA A 231 17.98 -12.65 -18.93
CA ALA A 231 17.11 -11.60 -18.44
C ALA A 231 16.65 -11.87 -17.00
N ILE A 232 16.49 -13.14 -16.64
CA ILE A 232 16.12 -13.57 -15.30
C ILE A 232 17.34 -13.55 -14.36
N SER A 233 18.46 -14.14 -14.78
CA SER A 233 19.64 -14.30 -13.93
C SER A 233 20.39 -13.00 -13.62
N THR A 234 20.16 -11.95 -14.41
CA THR A 234 20.73 -10.61 -14.24
C THR A 234 19.77 -9.60 -13.57
N CYS A 235 18.63 -10.07 -13.07
CA CYS A 235 17.64 -9.23 -12.43
C CYS A 235 18.16 -8.62 -11.12
N ALA A 236 18.19 -7.29 -11.06
CA ALA A 236 18.64 -6.54 -9.88
C ALA A 236 17.46 -6.06 -9.02
N ALA A 237 16.29 -5.83 -9.62
CA ALA A 237 15.11 -5.32 -8.95
C ALA A 237 13.81 -5.82 -9.56
N ALA A 238 12.81 -5.99 -8.71
CA ALA A 238 11.44 -6.30 -9.09
C ALA A 238 10.46 -5.36 -8.38
N ALA A 239 9.39 -4.98 -9.06
CA ALA A 239 8.30 -4.23 -8.47
C ALA A 239 6.99 -4.62 -9.13
N GLY A 240 5.93 -4.72 -8.34
CA GLY A 240 4.63 -5.05 -8.85
C GLY A 240 3.59 -4.02 -8.44
N TYR A 241 2.72 -3.64 -9.37
CA TYR A 241 1.67 -2.66 -9.11
C TYR A 241 0.49 -3.34 -8.40
N SER A 242 0.23 -2.95 -7.14
CA SER A 242 -0.87 -3.51 -6.34
C SER A 242 -0.81 -5.05 -6.23
N VAL A 243 -1.71 -5.80 -6.87
CA VAL A 243 -1.70 -7.27 -6.88
C VAL A 243 -0.41 -7.83 -7.50
N GLY A 244 0.22 -7.11 -8.42
CA GLY A 244 1.51 -7.50 -9.01
C GLY A 244 2.63 -7.64 -7.98
N GLU A 245 2.52 -7.02 -6.80
CA GLU A 245 3.52 -7.16 -5.72
C GLU A 245 3.63 -8.62 -5.25
N TYR A 246 2.53 -9.38 -5.29
CA TYR A 246 2.53 -10.81 -4.98
C TYR A 246 3.32 -11.60 -6.02
N ALA A 247 3.19 -11.25 -7.32
CA ALA A 247 3.96 -11.87 -8.38
C ALA A 247 5.46 -11.54 -8.26
N ALA A 248 5.81 -10.29 -7.93
CA ALA A 248 7.18 -9.89 -7.65
C ALA A 248 7.80 -10.66 -6.46
N LEU A 249 7.01 -10.91 -5.41
CA LEU A 249 7.44 -11.68 -4.25
C LEU A 249 7.65 -13.16 -4.58
N VAL A 250 6.76 -13.77 -5.37
CA VAL A 250 6.95 -15.15 -5.86
C VAL A 250 8.16 -15.25 -6.76
N PHE A 251 8.30 -14.34 -7.71
CA PHE A 251 9.47 -14.24 -8.59
C PHE A 251 10.77 -14.19 -7.78
N SER A 252 10.82 -13.38 -6.73
CA SER A 252 11.99 -13.26 -5.85
C SER A 252 12.21 -14.43 -4.88
N GLY A 253 11.26 -15.36 -4.77
CA GLY A 253 11.29 -16.46 -3.80
C GLY A 253 10.92 -16.12 -2.38
N ALA A 254 10.46 -14.90 -2.15
CA ALA A 254 9.98 -14.49 -0.84
C ALA A 254 8.68 -15.19 -0.46
N LEU A 255 7.92 -15.68 -1.44
CA LEU A 255 6.62 -16.32 -1.28
C LEU A 255 6.49 -17.52 -2.23
N SER A 256 6.00 -18.67 -1.77
CA SER A 256 5.73 -19.82 -2.64
C SER A 256 4.54 -19.55 -3.57
N PHE A 257 4.53 -20.11 -4.79
CA PHE A 257 3.44 -19.92 -5.74
C PHE A 257 2.07 -20.33 -5.18
N LYS A 258 1.95 -21.55 -4.63
CA LYS A 258 0.68 -22.06 -4.08
C LYS A 258 0.12 -21.15 -2.98
N SER A 259 0.94 -20.76 -2.00
CA SER A 259 0.53 -19.82 -0.94
C SER A 259 0.13 -18.45 -1.50
N ALA A 260 0.82 -17.96 -2.53
CA ALA A 260 0.47 -16.71 -3.18
C ALA A 260 -0.90 -16.77 -3.86
N VAL A 261 -1.24 -17.87 -4.57
CA VAL A 261 -2.57 -18.04 -5.16
C VAL A 261 -3.66 -17.99 -4.07
N HIS A 262 -3.44 -18.67 -2.94
CA HIS A 262 -4.36 -18.61 -1.79
C HIS A 262 -4.51 -17.18 -1.25
N LEU A 263 -3.39 -16.47 -1.02
CA LEU A 263 -3.41 -15.10 -0.52
C LEU A 263 -4.09 -14.13 -1.50
N VAL A 264 -3.84 -14.26 -2.80
CA VAL A 264 -4.48 -13.43 -3.84
C VAL A 264 -5.97 -13.71 -3.92
N LYS A 265 -6.41 -14.98 -3.81
CA LYS A 265 -7.83 -15.36 -3.71
C LYS A 265 -8.51 -14.68 -2.52
N ILE A 266 -7.87 -14.73 -1.34
CA ILE A 266 -8.39 -14.11 -0.11
C ILE A 266 -8.43 -12.59 -0.25
N ARG A 267 -7.32 -11.97 -0.69
CA ARG A 267 -7.22 -10.52 -0.95
C ARG A 267 -8.34 -10.04 -1.85
N ALA A 268 -8.52 -10.69 -3.00
CA ALA A 268 -9.51 -10.29 -3.99
C ALA A 268 -10.94 -10.40 -3.46
N SER A 269 -11.24 -11.46 -2.70
CA SER A 269 -12.56 -11.67 -2.09
C SER A 269 -12.84 -10.63 -0.99
N LEU A 270 -11.86 -10.37 -0.11
CA LEU A 270 -11.98 -9.37 0.95
C LEU A 270 -12.16 -7.95 0.39
N MET A 271 -11.42 -7.59 -0.65
CA MET A 271 -11.57 -6.30 -1.33
C MET A 271 -12.94 -6.16 -2.00
N GLN A 272 -13.43 -7.23 -2.63
CA GLN A 272 -14.77 -7.25 -3.23
C GLN A 272 -15.85 -7.00 -2.16
N THR A 273 -15.80 -7.71 -1.04
CA THR A 273 -16.74 -7.49 0.08
C THR A 273 -16.62 -6.08 0.67
N ALA A 274 -15.41 -5.52 0.77
CA ALA A 274 -15.22 -4.14 1.24
C ALA A 274 -15.88 -3.11 0.30
N CYS A 275 -15.88 -3.34 -1.01
CA CYS A 275 -16.58 -2.48 -1.98
C CYS A 275 -18.10 -2.49 -1.82
N GLU A 276 -18.67 -3.57 -1.30
CA GLU A 276 -20.12 -3.74 -1.13
C GLU A 276 -20.67 -2.96 0.08
N ILE A 277 -19.78 -2.49 0.99
CA ILE A 277 -20.17 -1.74 2.20
C ILE A 277 -20.71 -0.35 1.85
N ALA A 278 -20.08 0.35 0.90
CA ALA A 278 -20.44 1.73 0.56
C ALA A 278 -20.13 2.07 -0.91
N PRO A 279 -21.00 2.84 -1.59
CA PRO A 279 -20.75 3.32 -2.94
C PRO A 279 -19.47 4.16 -3.02
N SER A 280 -18.50 3.66 -3.77
CA SER A 280 -17.17 4.23 -3.86
C SER A 280 -16.53 3.90 -5.20
N GLY A 281 -15.37 4.51 -5.48
CA GLY A 281 -14.58 4.16 -6.65
C GLY A 281 -13.27 4.90 -6.73
N MET A 282 -12.76 5.03 -7.94
CA MET A 282 -11.47 5.64 -8.22
C MET A 282 -11.54 6.53 -9.47
N LEU A 283 -10.92 7.70 -9.42
CA LEU A 283 -10.89 8.70 -10.48
C LEU A 283 -9.42 9.04 -10.80
N THR A 284 -8.99 8.77 -12.03
CA THR A 284 -7.70 9.24 -12.52
C THR A 284 -7.79 10.74 -12.76
N MET A 285 -6.91 11.51 -12.13
CA MET A 285 -6.83 12.95 -12.24
C MET A 285 -5.45 13.39 -12.71
N ARG A 286 -5.43 14.40 -13.59
CA ARG A 286 -4.23 15.15 -13.91
C ARG A 286 -4.11 16.33 -12.95
N VAL A 287 -2.95 16.47 -12.34
CA VAL A 287 -2.62 17.50 -11.35
C VAL A 287 -1.74 18.55 -12.03
N LYS A 288 -2.22 19.79 -12.15
CA LYS A 288 -1.43 20.89 -12.72
C LYS A 288 -0.32 21.33 -11.74
N ALA A 289 0.71 21.99 -12.26
CA ALA A 289 1.66 22.70 -11.41
C ALA A 289 0.90 23.77 -10.59
N GLY A 290 1.19 23.85 -9.29
CA GLY A 290 0.50 24.77 -8.37
C GLY A 290 -0.92 24.36 -7.97
N ALA A 291 -1.38 23.16 -8.35
CA ALA A 291 -2.66 22.62 -7.88
C ALA A 291 -2.63 22.34 -6.37
N ASP A 292 -3.74 22.57 -5.69
CA ASP A 292 -3.91 22.26 -4.27
C ASP A 292 -4.76 20.98 -4.11
N LEU A 293 -4.08 19.84 -4.24
CA LEU A 293 -4.73 18.53 -4.20
C LEU A 293 -5.34 18.24 -2.83
N GLU A 294 -4.68 18.63 -1.74
CA GLU A 294 -5.18 18.40 -0.39
C GLU A 294 -6.43 19.25 -0.10
N ALA A 295 -6.43 20.54 -0.48
CA ALA A 295 -7.62 21.38 -0.34
C ALA A 295 -8.80 20.85 -1.18
N ALA A 296 -8.54 20.35 -2.39
CA ALA A 296 -9.58 19.74 -3.22
C ALA A 296 -10.20 18.50 -2.55
N MET A 297 -9.37 17.61 -1.99
CA MET A 297 -9.83 16.41 -1.31
C MET A 297 -10.54 16.71 0.00
N GLU A 298 -10.11 17.73 0.74
CA GLU A 298 -10.82 18.23 1.92
C GLU A 298 -12.19 18.79 1.55
N ALA A 299 -12.26 19.67 0.54
CA ALA A 299 -13.53 20.21 0.05
C ALA A 299 -14.48 19.10 -0.41
N ALA A 300 -13.97 18.08 -1.10
CA ALA A 300 -14.73 16.90 -1.51
C ALA A 300 -15.28 16.11 -0.33
N ARG A 301 -14.50 15.92 0.74
CA ARG A 301 -14.94 15.27 1.98
C ARG A 301 -16.02 16.07 2.67
N ILE A 302 -15.82 17.37 2.87
CA ILE A 302 -16.83 18.28 3.48
C ILE A 302 -18.13 18.25 2.67
N TRP A 303 -18.04 18.31 1.34
CA TRP A 303 -19.20 18.24 0.47
C TRP A 303 -19.93 16.91 0.63
N ALA A 304 -19.22 15.78 0.56
CA ALA A 304 -19.82 14.45 0.74
C ALA A 304 -20.49 14.31 2.12
N GLN A 305 -19.90 14.88 3.18
CA GLN A 305 -20.47 14.88 4.53
C GLN A 305 -21.82 15.60 4.58
N LYS A 306 -21.86 16.83 4.05
CA LYS A 306 -23.10 17.62 3.95
C LYS A 306 -24.19 16.93 3.12
N HIS A 307 -23.80 16.01 2.24
CA HIS A 307 -24.70 15.23 1.41
C HIS A 307 -24.91 13.80 1.94
N GLY A 308 -24.71 13.56 3.25
CA GLY A 308 -25.15 12.33 3.92
C GLY A 308 -24.16 11.16 3.88
N VAL A 309 -22.88 11.41 3.65
CA VAL A 309 -21.82 10.41 3.93
C VAL A 309 -21.26 10.69 5.32
N ALA A 310 -21.51 9.81 6.30
CA ALA A 310 -21.12 10.07 7.70
C ALA A 310 -19.60 10.27 7.87
N GLU A 311 -18.80 9.35 7.30
CA GLU A 311 -17.34 9.36 7.37
C GLU A 311 -16.75 9.37 5.94
N PRO A 312 -16.71 10.54 5.27
CA PRO A 312 -16.30 10.61 3.87
C PRO A 312 -14.79 10.39 3.71
N VAL A 313 -14.47 9.46 2.82
CA VAL A 313 -13.12 9.19 2.32
C VAL A 313 -12.95 9.80 0.93
N CYS A 314 -11.86 10.54 0.74
CA CYS A 314 -11.35 11.00 -0.54
C CYS A 314 -9.85 11.24 -0.38
N GLN A 315 -9.02 10.43 -1.04
CA GLN A 315 -7.57 10.47 -0.89
C GLN A 315 -6.84 9.96 -2.14
N VAL A 316 -5.54 10.24 -2.22
CA VAL A 316 -4.68 9.59 -3.23
C VAL A 316 -4.63 8.09 -2.96
N ALA A 317 -5.10 7.32 -3.93
CA ALA A 317 -5.05 5.87 -3.94
C ALA A 317 -3.82 5.35 -4.70
N SER A 318 -3.35 6.10 -5.70
CA SER A 318 -2.10 5.78 -6.39
C SER A 318 -1.42 7.01 -6.97
N SER A 319 -0.11 7.10 -6.80
CA SER A 319 0.76 8.05 -7.50
C SER A 319 1.37 7.39 -8.73
N LEU A 320 0.87 7.70 -9.93
CA LEU A 320 1.31 7.05 -11.17
C LEU A 320 2.58 7.69 -11.73
N TYR A 321 2.56 9.02 -11.86
CA TYR A 321 3.67 9.88 -12.28
C TYR A 321 3.37 11.33 -11.89
N SER A 322 4.29 12.25 -12.14
CA SER A 322 4.35 13.56 -11.46
C SER A 322 3.06 14.36 -11.52
N GLN A 323 2.42 14.37 -12.68
CA GLN A 323 1.17 15.09 -12.92
C GLN A 323 -0.06 14.19 -12.98
N CYS A 324 0.02 12.92 -12.59
CA CYS A 324 -1.14 12.02 -12.65
C CYS A 324 -1.24 11.13 -11.41
N LYS A 325 -2.39 11.22 -10.77
CA LYS A 325 -2.74 10.52 -9.55
C LYS A 325 -4.09 9.86 -9.74
N VAL A 326 -4.32 8.74 -9.05
CA VAL A 326 -5.64 8.13 -8.92
C VAL A 326 -6.17 8.49 -7.55
N ILE A 327 -7.32 9.14 -7.50
CA ILE A 327 -8.01 9.51 -6.28
C ILE A 327 -9.09 8.47 -6.00
N GLY A 328 -9.05 7.85 -4.83
CA GLY A 328 -10.05 6.90 -4.35
C GLY A 328 -10.93 7.54 -3.28
N GLY A 329 -12.21 7.21 -3.27
CA GLY A 329 -13.13 7.73 -2.27
C GLY A 329 -14.57 7.34 -2.49
N HIS A 330 -15.45 7.89 -1.65
CA HIS A 330 -16.89 7.77 -1.83
C HIS A 330 -17.34 8.45 -3.12
N ASP A 331 -18.37 7.90 -3.77
CA ASP A 331 -18.84 8.42 -5.05
C ASP A 331 -19.22 9.90 -5.01
N LYS A 332 -19.83 10.35 -3.91
CA LYS A 332 -20.19 11.75 -3.71
C LYS A 332 -18.96 12.67 -3.70
N ALA A 333 -17.87 12.27 -3.05
CA ALA A 333 -16.63 13.05 -3.04
C ALA A 333 -15.96 13.06 -4.41
N LEU A 334 -15.95 11.93 -5.13
CA LEU A 334 -15.37 11.84 -6.47
C LEU A 334 -16.17 12.65 -7.50
N ARG A 335 -17.49 12.70 -7.39
CA ARG A 335 -18.34 13.57 -8.22
C ARG A 335 -18.00 15.04 -7.99
N PHE A 336 -17.89 15.45 -6.73
CA PHE A 336 -17.45 16.82 -6.41
C PHE A 336 -16.10 17.16 -7.08
N LEU A 337 -15.10 16.26 -7.02
CA LEU A 337 -13.81 16.47 -7.67
C LEU A 337 -13.90 16.51 -9.20
N ALA A 338 -14.79 15.71 -9.81
CA ALA A 338 -15.00 15.75 -11.24
C ALA A 338 -15.59 17.10 -11.69
N ASP A 339 -16.55 17.62 -10.93
CA ASP A 339 -17.29 18.83 -11.29
C ASP A 339 -16.55 20.12 -10.90
N ASN A 340 -15.83 20.12 -9.77
CA ASN A 340 -15.23 21.32 -9.17
C ASN A 340 -13.69 21.26 -9.08
N GLY A 341 -13.07 20.14 -9.50
CA GLY A 341 -11.62 19.98 -9.40
C GLY A 341 -10.83 21.03 -10.19
N GLY A 342 -11.45 21.63 -11.22
CA GLY A 342 -10.85 22.69 -12.02
C GLY A 342 -10.41 23.91 -11.19
N ASP A 343 -11.19 24.26 -10.17
CA ASP A 343 -10.92 25.39 -9.26
C ASP A 343 -9.65 25.15 -8.42
N PHE A 344 -9.27 23.89 -8.24
CA PHE A 344 -8.07 23.47 -7.51
C PHE A 344 -6.91 23.11 -8.44
N GLY A 345 -7.04 23.35 -9.75
CA GLY A 345 -6.03 22.98 -10.74
C GLY A 345 -6.00 21.47 -11.08
N LEU A 346 -7.06 20.74 -10.78
CA LEU A 346 -7.22 19.32 -11.12
C LEU A 346 -8.05 19.15 -12.39
N ILE A 347 -7.71 18.16 -13.20
CA ILE A 347 -8.47 17.81 -14.40
C ILE A 347 -8.84 16.33 -14.33
N PRO A 348 -10.14 15.98 -14.31
CA PRO A 348 -10.55 14.59 -14.38
C PRO A 348 -10.14 13.99 -15.74
N VAL A 349 -9.54 12.81 -15.71
CA VAL A 349 -9.10 12.08 -16.91
C VAL A 349 -10.06 10.95 -17.22
N LYS A 350 -10.26 10.03 -16.27
CA LYS A 350 -11.09 8.85 -16.46
C LYS A 350 -11.53 8.27 -15.11
N ARG A 351 -12.79 7.87 -15.01
CA ARG A 351 -13.27 6.99 -13.93
C ARG A 351 -12.69 5.59 -14.13
N VAL A 352 -12.00 5.05 -13.14
CA VAL A 352 -11.40 3.71 -13.23
C VAL A 352 -12.52 2.67 -13.13
N GLU A 353 -12.49 1.68 -14.02
CA GLU A 353 -13.47 0.60 -14.10
C GLU A 353 -13.19 -0.47 -13.03
N VAL A 354 -13.47 -0.11 -11.78
CA VAL A 354 -13.29 -0.98 -10.60
C VAL A 354 -14.50 -0.92 -9.68
N SER A 355 -14.67 -1.93 -8.85
CA SER A 355 -15.82 -2.10 -7.96
C SER A 355 -15.86 -1.13 -6.77
N GLY A 356 -14.75 -0.46 -6.44
CA GLY A 356 -14.70 0.49 -5.33
C GLY A 356 -13.36 1.19 -5.16
N ALA A 357 -13.22 1.93 -4.05
CA ALA A 357 -12.06 2.77 -3.76
C ALA A 357 -10.88 1.97 -3.18
N PHE A 358 -10.19 1.19 -4.00
CA PHE A 358 -8.99 0.47 -3.59
C PHE A 358 -7.89 1.41 -3.10
N HIS A 359 -6.99 0.91 -2.24
CA HIS A 359 -5.85 1.68 -1.72
C HIS A 359 -6.27 2.91 -0.89
N THR A 360 -7.42 2.80 -0.23
CA THR A 360 -7.96 3.80 0.69
C THR A 360 -8.48 3.17 1.98
N PRO A 361 -8.74 3.94 3.06
CA PRO A 361 -9.34 3.45 4.30
C PRO A 361 -10.65 2.68 4.12
N LEU A 362 -11.35 2.86 2.99
CA LEU A 362 -12.51 2.03 2.64
C LEU A 362 -12.19 0.54 2.52
N MET A 363 -10.91 0.18 2.37
CA MET A 363 -10.41 -1.21 2.35
C MET A 363 -9.88 -1.68 3.71
N ASP A 364 -10.08 -0.94 4.82
CA ASP A 364 -9.53 -1.33 6.13
C ASP A 364 -10.10 -2.66 6.67
N SER A 365 -11.35 -2.99 6.33
CA SER A 365 -11.93 -4.32 6.62
C SER A 365 -11.16 -5.43 5.90
N ALA A 366 -10.81 -5.22 4.63
CA ALA A 366 -10.01 -6.14 3.85
C ALA A 366 -8.57 -6.26 4.39
N SER A 367 -7.96 -5.14 4.80
CA SER A 367 -6.64 -5.11 5.44
C SER A 367 -6.60 -5.98 6.71
N LYS A 368 -7.61 -5.86 7.58
CA LYS A 368 -7.74 -6.67 8.80
C LYS A 368 -7.89 -8.16 8.51
N GLY A 369 -8.70 -8.52 7.52
CA GLY A 369 -8.88 -9.92 7.11
C GLY A 369 -7.60 -10.49 6.51
N LEU A 370 -6.96 -9.74 5.61
CA LEU A 370 -5.75 -10.15 4.91
C LEU A 370 -4.57 -10.34 5.87
N ARG A 371 -4.45 -9.49 6.90
CA ARG A 371 -3.45 -9.64 7.97
C ARG A 371 -3.49 -11.01 8.63
N ARG A 372 -4.69 -11.56 8.87
CA ARG A 372 -4.83 -12.90 9.48
C ARG A 372 -4.35 -14.00 8.54
N ALA A 373 -4.68 -13.90 7.25
CA ALA A 373 -4.22 -14.87 6.26
C ALA A 373 -2.70 -14.81 6.06
N LEU A 374 -2.11 -13.60 6.06
CA LEU A 374 -0.66 -13.41 5.91
C LEU A 374 0.14 -13.99 7.08
N GLN A 375 -0.42 -14.02 8.30
CA GLN A 375 0.22 -14.63 9.46
C GLN A 375 0.36 -16.16 9.37
N MET A 376 -0.46 -16.80 8.52
CA MET A 376 -0.45 -18.25 8.31
C MET A 376 0.52 -18.68 7.21
N VAL A 377 1.22 -17.74 6.56
CA VAL A 377 2.11 -18.01 5.43
C VAL A 377 3.54 -17.67 5.81
N LYS A 378 4.46 -18.55 5.43
CA LYS A 378 5.89 -18.33 5.60
C LYS A 378 6.44 -17.44 4.50
N PHE A 379 7.19 -16.42 4.90
CA PHE A 379 7.94 -15.55 3.99
C PHE A 379 9.44 -15.79 4.12
N SER A 380 10.13 -15.69 2.98
CA SER A 380 11.59 -15.75 2.90
C SER A 380 12.16 -14.40 2.49
N LYS A 381 13.47 -14.20 2.69
CA LYS A 381 14.14 -12.99 2.20
C LYS A 381 14.12 -12.99 0.66
N PRO A 382 13.67 -11.91 -0.01
CA PRO A 382 13.73 -11.80 -1.46
C PRO A 382 15.17 -11.99 -1.98
N SER A 383 15.34 -12.78 -3.05
CA SER A 383 16.64 -12.97 -3.72
C SER A 383 17.07 -11.74 -4.54
N VAL A 384 16.11 -10.95 -5.01
CA VAL A 384 16.30 -9.66 -5.69
C VAL A 384 15.61 -8.54 -4.90
N LYS A 385 15.96 -7.28 -5.15
CA LYS A 385 15.31 -6.14 -4.46
C LYS A 385 13.85 -6.04 -4.90
N VAL A 386 12.90 -6.38 -4.00
CA VAL A 386 11.46 -6.21 -4.26
C VAL A 386 10.97 -4.93 -3.60
N TYR A 387 10.43 -4.00 -4.39
CA TYR A 387 9.94 -2.71 -3.90
C TYR A 387 8.48 -2.77 -3.42
N SER A 388 8.24 -2.28 -2.21
CA SER A 388 6.90 -2.19 -1.62
C SER A 388 6.12 -0.99 -2.14
N ASN A 389 4.84 -1.20 -2.49
CA ASN A 389 3.92 -0.12 -2.89
C ASN A 389 3.68 0.92 -1.79
N VAL A 390 3.79 0.53 -0.52
CA VAL A 390 3.51 1.38 0.65
C VAL A 390 4.76 2.14 1.10
N LEU A 391 5.90 1.43 1.14
CA LEU A 391 7.15 1.98 1.66
C LEU A 391 7.95 2.72 0.58
N ALA A 392 7.69 2.46 -0.71
CA ALA A 392 8.44 2.98 -1.85
C ALA A 392 9.96 2.71 -1.78
N ARG A 393 10.33 1.59 -1.15
CA ARG A 393 11.71 1.10 -1.02
C ARG A 393 11.73 -0.42 -1.07
N PRO A 394 12.91 -1.05 -1.27
CA PRO A 394 13.04 -2.48 -1.15
C PRO A 394 12.65 -2.98 0.24
N TYR A 395 12.07 -4.17 0.30
CA TYR A 395 11.97 -4.93 1.54
C TYR A 395 13.37 -5.26 2.07
N MET A 396 13.62 -4.94 3.34
CA MET A 396 14.93 -5.18 3.97
C MET A 396 14.99 -6.53 4.68
N SER A 397 13.82 -7.07 5.06
CA SER A 397 13.70 -8.39 5.69
C SER A 397 12.37 -9.06 5.34
N ALA A 398 12.33 -10.38 5.49
CA ALA A 398 11.09 -11.16 5.33
C ALA A 398 9.99 -10.75 6.32
N LEU A 399 10.37 -10.21 7.48
CA LEU A 399 9.45 -9.80 8.56
C LEU A 399 8.65 -8.53 8.20
N GLU A 400 9.16 -7.68 7.30
CA GLU A 400 8.44 -6.47 6.85
C GLU A 400 7.30 -6.79 5.89
N ILE A 401 7.36 -7.93 5.18
CA ILE A 401 6.48 -8.25 4.05
C ILE A 401 5.02 -8.40 4.50
N PRO A 402 4.68 -9.23 5.52
CA PRO A 402 3.29 -9.42 5.93
C PRO A 402 2.60 -8.12 6.35
N ASP A 403 3.29 -7.30 7.15
CA ASP A 403 2.72 -6.05 7.65
C ASP A 403 2.48 -5.03 6.55
N SER A 404 3.43 -4.92 5.62
CA SER A 404 3.33 -4.06 4.45
C SER A 404 2.21 -4.52 3.52
N LEU A 405 2.13 -5.81 3.17
CA LEU A 405 1.07 -6.36 2.33
C LEU A 405 -0.33 -6.23 2.95
N ALA A 406 -0.45 -6.36 4.26
CA ALA A 406 -1.72 -6.20 4.96
C ALA A 406 -2.28 -4.78 4.78
N VAL A 407 -1.45 -3.75 4.99
CA VAL A 407 -1.89 -2.36 4.84
C VAL A 407 -1.91 -1.89 3.38
N GLN A 408 -1.23 -2.59 2.47
CA GLN A 408 -1.15 -2.25 1.04
C GLN A 408 -2.52 -2.05 0.40
N VAL A 409 -3.53 -2.83 0.78
CA VAL A 409 -4.89 -2.71 0.21
C VAL A 409 -5.61 -1.43 0.62
N SER A 410 -5.22 -0.80 1.74
CA SER A 410 -5.84 0.43 2.26
C SER A 410 -4.92 1.66 2.27
N LYS A 411 -3.71 1.52 1.73
CA LYS A 411 -2.72 2.60 1.59
C LYS A 411 -2.39 2.86 0.13
N GLU A 412 -1.99 4.09 -0.14
CA GLU A 412 -1.57 4.56 -1.46
C GLU A 412 -0.52 3.65 -2.09
N VAL A 413 -0.71 3.35 -3.38
CA VAL A 413 0.32 2.76 -4.24
C VAL A 413 1.27 3.85 -4.75
N LYS A 414 2.45 3.94 -4.14
CA LYS A 414 3.49 4.94 -4.44
C LYS A 414 4.34 4.56 -5.65
N TRP A 415 3.70 4.35 -6.79
CA TRP A 415 4.33 3.80 -8.00
C TRP A 415 5.38 4.75 -8.60
N GLU A 416 5.08 6.04 -8.70
CA GLU A 416 6.03 7.06 -9.13
C GLU A 416 7.32 7.03 -8.30
N GLN A 417 7.17 6.97 -6.97
CA GLN A 417 8.29 6.93 -6.04
C GLN A 417 9.10 5.65 -6.17
N ILE A 418 8.44 4.50 -6.40
CA ILE A 418 9.12 3.24 -6.70
C ILE A 418 9.96 3.36 -7.98
N LEU A 419 9.39 3.91 -9.06
CA LEU A 419 10.11 4.08 -10.31
C LEU A 419 11.31 5.03 -10.13
N HIS A 420 11.15 6.13 -9.38
CA HIS A 420 12.29 6.97 -9.03
C HIS A 420 13.37 6.19 -8.27
N ALA A 421 12.99 5.40 -7.26
CA ALA A 421 13.95 4.63 -6.47
C ALA A 421 14.66 3.51 -7.25
N ILE A 422 13.99 2.90 -8.23
CA ILE A 422 14.58 1.85 -9.09
C ILE A 422 15.59 2.43 -10.08
N TYR A 423 15.25 3.57 -10.70
CA TYR A 423 16.05 4.13 -11.80
C TYR A 423 16.99 5.27 -11.37
N ASP A 424 16.97 5.65 -10.09
CA ASP A 424 17.96 6.56 -9.52
C ASP A 424 19.38 5.99 -9.69
N ARG A 425 20.30 6.85 -10.09
CA ARG A 425 21.65 6.44 -10.51
C ARG A 425 22.63 7.61 -10.44
N PRO A 426 23.92 7.31 -10.23
CA PRO A 426 24.99 8.29 -10.41
C PRO A 426 24.96 8.93 -11.80
N LYS A 427 25.40 10.18 -11.91
CA LYS A 427 25.37 10.95 -13.17
C LYS A 427 26.27 10.37 -14.26
N ASP A 428 27.29 9.61 -13.86
CA ASP A 428 28.28 8.93 -14.71
C ASP A 428 27.83 7.55 -15.19
N GLU A 429 26.73 6.99 -14.65
CA GLU A 429 26.17 5.71 -15.10
C GLU A 429 25.17 5.92 -16.23
N GLU A 430 25.66 5.95 -17.47
CA GLU A 430 24.82 6.18 -18.65
C GLU A 430 23.90 5.00 -19.01
N VAL A 431 24.28 3.78 -18.63
CA VAL A 431 23.60 2.55 -19.06
C VAL A 431 22.43 2.22 -18.13
N PHE A 432 21.21 2.38 -18.64
CA PHE A 432 19.99 1.96 -17.94
C PHE A 432 19.80 0.43 -17.97
N PRO A 433 19.22 -0.17 -16.92
CA PRO A 433 18.85 -1.57 -16.95
C PRO A 433 17.78 -1.82 -18.01
N VAL A 434 17.75 -3.04 -18.55
CA VAL A 434 16.65 -3.47 -19.43
C VAL A 434 15.43 -3.74 -18.56
N THR A 435 14.30 -3.13 -18.90
CA THR A 435 13.07 -3.27 -18.13
C THR A 435 12.12 -4.22 -18.84
N TYR A 436 11.68 -5.27 -18.14
CA TYR A 436 10.66 -6.19 -18.62
C TYR A 436 9.36 -5.95 -17.85
N GLU A 437 8.27 -5.63 -18.54
CA GLU A 437 6.91 -5.79 -17.98
C GLU A 437 6.44 -7.19 -18.30
N THR A 438 6.24 -7.99 -17.26
CA THR A 438 5.93 -9.42 -17.37
C THR A 438 4.50 -9.66 -16.90
N GLY A 439 3.60 -9.84 -17.87
CA GLY A 439 2.16 -10.00 -17.62
C GLY A 439 1.33 -9.32 -18.71
N PRO A 440 -0.01 -9.32 -18.55
CA PRO A 440 -0.90 -8.79 -19.58
C PRO A 440 -0.82 -7.26 -19.65
N GLY A 441 -0.77 -6.72 -20.88
CA GLY A 441 -0.82 -5.27 -21.17
C GLY A 441 0.50 -4.50 -20.96
N ASP A 442 0.52 -3.23 -21.38
CA ASP A 442 1.72 -2.37 -21.45
C ASP A 442 1.64 -1.11 -20.55
N HIS A 443 0.82 -1.19 -19.51
CA HIS A 443 0.44 -0.01 -18.72
C HIS A 443 1.63 0.52 -17.90
N LEU A 444 2.46 -0.37 -17.35
CA LEU A 444 3.61 0.06 -16.56
C LEU A 444 4.71 0.67 -17.44
N GLY A 445 4.91 0.17 -18.66
CA GLY A 445 5.78 0.78 -19.67
C GLY A 445 5.34 2.19 -20.04
N LYS A 446 4.03 2.41 -20.24
CA LYS A 446 3.47 3.75 -20.47
C LYS A 446 3.73 4.70 -19.29
N MET A 447 3.61 4.22 -18.05
CA MET A 447 3.93 5.01 -16.86
C MET A 447 5.44 5.29 -16.75
N LEU A 448 6.29 4.27 -16.99
CA LEU A 448 7.74 4.41 -17.00
C LEU A 448 8.19 5.46 -18.01
N LYS A 449 7.61 5.49 -19.22
CA LYS A 449 7.90 6.53 -20.22
C LYS A 449 7.64 7.95 -19.70
N ARG A 450 6.61 8.11 -18.86
CA ARG A 450 6.25 9.41 -18.25
C ARG A 450 7.17 9.80 -17.10
N VAL A 451 7.67 8.83 -16.33
CA VAL A 451 8.59 9.07 -15.21
C VAL A 451 10.03 9.23 -15.67
N ASN A 452 10.49 8.35 -16.56
CA ASN A 452 11.87 8.31 -17.03
C ASN A 452 11.96 7.78 -18.47
N ALA A 453 11.97 8.69 -19.44
CA ALA A 453 12.04 8.36 -20.87
C ALA A 453 13.35 7.65 -21.27
N LYS A 454 14.46 7.89 -20.55
CA LYS A 454 15.73 7.20 -20.80
C LYS A 454 15.65 5.74 -20.37
N ALA A 455 15.13 5.46 -19.17
CA ALA A 455 14.88 4.10 -18.71
C ALA A 455 13.89 3.34 -19.62
N PHE A 456 12.88 4.03 -20.15
CA PHE A 456 11.94 3.45 -21.09
C PHE A 456 12.58 3.03 -22.44
N SER A 457 13.72 3.60 -22.84
CA SER A 457 14.35 3.25 -24.13
C SER A 457 14.76 1.78 -24.24
N SER A 458 14.97 1.10 -23.11
CA SER A 458 15.28 -0.32 -22.98
C SER A 458 14.11 -1.14 -22.41
N TYR A 459 12.88 -0.62 -22.48
CA TYR A 459 11.67 -1.33 -22.05
C TYR A 459 11.26 -2.41 -23.05
N ARG A 460 10.82 -3.57 -22.54
CA ARG A 460 10.26 -4.69 -23.29
C ARG A 460 9.01 -5.21 -22.59
N LEU A 461 7.98 -5.53 -23.37
CA LEU A 461 6.79 -6.22 -22.89
C LEU A 461 6.95 -7.72 -23.12
N VAL A 462 6.58 -8.52 -22.12
CA VAL A 462 6.45 -9.98 -22.25
C VAL A 462 5.01 -10.36 -21.96
N GLU A 463 4.24 -10.59 -23.02
CA GLU A 463 2.86 -11.06 -22.89
C GLU A 463 2.79 -12.58 -22.67
N PRO A 464 1.92 -13.02 -21.75
CA PRO A 464 1.73 -14.42 -21.40
C PRO A 464 0.77 -15.16 -22.33
#